data_AF-A0AAU9MUG0-F1
#
_entry.id   AF-A0AAU9MUG0-F1
#
_cell.length_a   1.000
_cell.length_b   1.000
_cell.length_c   1.000
_cell.angle_alpha   90.00
_cell.angle_beta   90.00
_cell.angle_gamma   90.00
#
_symmetry.space_group_name_H-M   'P 1'
#
loop_
_entity.id
_entity.type
_entity.pdbx_description
1 polymer ?
#
loop_
_entity_poly.entity_id
_entity_poly.type
_entity_poly.pdbx_seq_one_letter_code
_entity_poly.pdbx_strand_id
1 'polypeptide(L)'
;MRISIKRGVWTNTEDEILKSAVMKYGKNEWGRTSSLLVRKSAKQCKARWYEWLDPSIKKTEWTREEDEKLLHLAKLLPSQWRTVAPMVGRTLCECIDRYEKLLDAACVRDEKYNDPRKLRPGEIDPNPEAKPARPDAVDMDDDEKEMLSEARARLSNTRGKKGKKEGPGEAD
;
A
#
# COMPACT_ATOMS: atom_id res chain seq x y z
N MET A 1 2.37 17.03 23.01
CA MET A 1 2.55 15.79 22.22
C MET A 1 1.27 15.52 21.45
N ARG A 2 1.23 15.78 20.13
CA ARG A 2 0.10 15.35 19.30
C ARG A 2 0.29 13.85 19.02
N ILE A 3 -0.59 13.02 19.55
CA ILE A 3 -0.65 11.59 19.21
C ILE A 3 -1.21 11.52 17.80
N SER A 4 -0.33 11.59 16.80
CA SER A 4 -0.71 11.41 15.40
C SER A 4 -1.11 9.95 15.20
N ILE A 5 -2.41 9.67 15.13
CA ILE A 5 -2.92 8.35 14.77
C ILE A 5 -2.40 8.02 13.37
N LYS A 6 -1.43 7.10 13.30
CA LYS A 6 -0.77 6.60 12.07
C LYS A 6 -1.68 5.62 11.30
N ARG A 7 -2.99 5.85 11.26
CA ARG A 7 -3.95 5.04 10.50
C ARG A 7 -4.77 5.98 9.65
N GLY A 8 -4.65 5.84 8.33
CA GLY A 8 -5.39 6.64 7.37
C GLY A 8 -5.25 6.08 5.97
N VAL A 9 -6.29 6.29 5.18
CA VAL A 9 -6.36 5.96 3.75
C VAL A 9 -5.16 6.56 3.01
N TRP A 10 -4.64 5.85 2.01
CA TRP A 10 -3.56 6.33 1.15
C TRP A 10 -4.07 7.38 0.18
N THR A 11 -3.33 8.46 -0.02
CA THR A 11 -3.58 9.44 -1.09
C THR A 11 -2.65 9.20 -2.28
N ASN A 12 -2.99 9.77 -3.44
CA ASN A 12 -2.13 9.71 -4.61
C ASN A 12 -0.78 10.37 -4.31
N THR A 13 -0.77 11.50 -3.61
CA THR A 13 0.44 12.18 -3.15
C THR A 13 1.35 11.26 -2.32
N GLU A 14 0.79 10.56 -1.33
CA GLU A 14 1.56 9.61 -0.51
C GLU A 14 2.12 8.45 -1.35
N ASP A 15 1.33 7.91 -2.28
CA ASP A 15 1.75 6.84 -3.18
C ASP A 15 2.90 7.28 -4.11
N GLU A 16 2.86 8.50 -4.66
CA GLU A 16 3.92 9.02 -5.53
C GLU A 16 5.22 9.30 -4.76
N ILE A 17 5.12 9.83 -3.54
CA ILE A 17 6.28 9.97 -2.65
C ILE A 17 6.87 8.59 -2.34
N LEU A 18 6.02 7.60 -2.02
CA LEU A 18 6.44 6.23 -1.73
C LEU A 18 7.16 5.59 -2.93
N LYS A 19 6.61 5.72 -4.15
CA LYS A 19 7.26 5.24 -5.37
C LYS A 19 8.63 5.88 -5.58
N SER A 20 8.69 7.20 -5.48
CA SER A 20 9.93 7.96 -5.66
C SER A 20 10.99 7.61 -4.62
N ALA A 21 10.56 7.40 -3.37
CA ALA A 21 11.43 6.97 -2.28
C ALA A 21 11.96 5.56 -2.48
N VAL A 22 11.13 4.61 -2.93
CA VAL A 22 11.57 3.24 -3.26
C VAL A 22 12.52 3.23 -4.44
N MET A 23 12.29 4.07 -5.46
CA MET A 23 13.23 4.25 -6.56
C MET A 23 14.60 4.76 -6.08
N LYS A 24 14.62 5.67 -5.10
CA LYS A 24 15.88 6.26 -4.60
C LYS A 24 16.61 5.38 -3.57
N TYR A 25 15.88 4.79 -2.63
CA TYR A 25 16.45 4.10 -1.47
C TYR A 25 16.37 2.56 -1.57
N GLY A 26 15.55 2.03 -2.48
CA GLY A 26 15.31 0.60 -2.61
C GLY A 26 14.25 0.05 -1.64
N LYS A 27 13.97 -1.27 -1.77
CA LYS A 27 12.92 -1.99 -1.03
C LYS A 27 13.35 -2.50 0.36
N ASN A 28 14.51 -2.08 0.86
CA ASN A 28 15.03 -2.48 2.18
C ASN A 28 15.04 -1.32 3.19
N GLU A 29 14.96 -0.07 2.70
CA GLU A 29 15.12 1.14 3.50
C GLU A 29 13.77 1.76 3.91
N TRP A 30 12.83 0.94 4.39
CA TRP A 30 11.47 1.39 4.73
C TRP A 30 11.41 2.45 5.83
N GLY A 31 12.38 2.45 6.75
CA GLY A 31 12.52 3.51 7.76
C GLY A 31 12.76 4.87 7.10
N ARG A 32 13.68 4.94 6.14
CA ARG A 32 13.99 6.15 5.40
C ARG A 32 12.83 6.59 4.52
N THR A 33 12.16 5.65 3.87
CA THR A 33 10.95 5.91 3.08
C THR A 33 9.83 6.49 3.94
N SER A 34 9.50 5.84 5.07
CA SER A 34 8.41 6.31 5.95
C SER A 34 8.69 7.68 6.57
N SER A 35 9.96 8.05 6.76
CA SER A 35 10.30 9.39 7.25
C SER A 35 10.02 10.52 6.26
N LEU A 36 9.63 10.22 5.00
CA LEU A 36 9.12 11.20 4.02
C LEU A 36 7.59 11.34 4.07
N LEU A 37 6.91 10.49 4.83
CA LEU A 37 5.46 10.41 4.88
C LEU A 37 4.99 10.71 6.31
N VAL A 38 4.33 11.85 6.50
CA VAL A 38 4.01 12.40 7.84
C VAL A 38 3.24 11.40 8.72
N ARG A 39 2.32 10.64 8.12
CA ARG A 39 1.35 9.80 8.85
C ARG A 39 1.45 8.30 8.55
N LYS A 40 2.50 7.85 7.84
CA LYS A 40 2.69 6.44 7.47
C LYS A 40 3.94 5.87 8.11
N SER A 41 3.81 4.70 8.72
CA SER A 41 4.94 3.97 9.31
C SER A 41 5.70 3.13 8.26
N ALA A 42 6.92 2.71 8.59
CA ALA A 42 7.72 1.82 7.74
C ALA A 42 6.98 0.52 7.39
N LYS A 43 6.25 -0.05 8.36
CA LYS A 43 5.43 -1.26 8.14
C LYS A 43 4.32 -1.01 7.13
N GLN A 44 3.65 0.14 7.21
CA GLN A 44 2.59 0.52 6.27
C GLN A 44 3.15 0.79 4.87
N CYS A 45 4.29 1.48 4.77
CA CYS A 45 4.96 1.70 3.48
C CYS A 45 5.33 0.38 2.81
N LYS A 46 5.88 -0.57 3.58
CA LYS A 46 6.20 -1.91 3.09
C LYS A 46 4.95 -2.64 2.61
N ALA A 47 3.90 -2.67 3.43
CA ALA A 47 2.64 -3.33 3.06
C ALA A 47 2.00 -2.68 1.83
N ARG A 48 1.91 -1.35 1.77
CA ARG A 48 1.40 -0.61 0.60
C ARG A 48 2.16 -0.93 -0.68
N TRP A 49 3.49 -1.03 -0.58
CA TRP A 49 4.30 -1.41 -1.73
C TRP A 49 3.92 -2.80 -2.26
N TYR A 50 3.94 -3.82 -1.40
CA TYR A 50 3.72 -5.20 -1.82
C TYR A 50 2.26 -5.57 -2.09
N GLU A 51 1.29 -4.81 -1.57
CA GLU A 51 -0.14 -5.06 -1.79
C GLU A 51 -0.75 -4.19 -2.90
N TRP A 52 -0.12 -3.07 -3.30
CA TRP A 52 -0.72 -2.14 -4.28
C TRP A 52 0.22 -1.48 -5.30
N LEU A 53 1.46 -1.16 -4.92
CA LEU A 53 2.34 -0.32 -5.76
C LEU A 53 3.39 -1.07 -6.55
N ASP A 54 3.78 -2.29 -6.15
CA ASP A 54 4.77 -3.06 -6.89
C ASP A 54 4.26 -3.31 -8.33
N PRO A 55 5.02 -2.93 -9.37
CA PRO A 55 4.58 -3.09 -10.76
C PRO A 55 4.31 -4.55 -11.18
N SER A 56 4.79 -5.53 -10.42
CA SER A 56 4.52 -6.96 -10.65
C SER A 56 3.09 -7.38 -10.24
N ILE A 57 2.35 -6.53 -9.52
CA ILE A 57 0.98 -6.80 -9.09
C ILE A 57 0.04 -6.67 -10.28
N LYS A 58 -0.71 -7.74 -10.57
CA LYS A 58 -1.72 -7.74 -11.63
C LYS A 58 -2.96 -6.95 -11.18
N LYS A 59 -3.28 -5.88 -11.90
CA LYS A 59 -4.51 -5.09 -11.69
C LYS A 59 -5.62 -5.41 -12.70
N THR A 60 -5.50 -6.56 -13.37
CA THR A 60 -6.47 -7.06 -14.35
C THR A 60 -7.54 -7.91 -13.66
N GLU A 61 -8.65 -8.14 -14.36
CA GLU A 61 -9.69 -9.07 -13.92
C GLU A 61 -9.15 -10.47 -13.65
N TRP A 62 -9.84 -11.21 -12.78
CA TRP A 62 -9.54 -12.61 -12.46
C TRP A 62 -9.90 -13.52 -13.62
N THR A 63 -8.97 -14.41 -13.99
CA THR A 63 -9.29 -15.45 -14.98
C THR A 63 -9.91 -16.68 -14.31
N ARG A 64 -10.59 -17.50 -15.10
CA ARG A 64 -11.18 -18.75 -14.61
C ARG A 64 -10.11 -19.70 -14.06
N GLU A 65 -8.95 -19.76 -14.71
CA GLU A 65 -7.82 -20.58 -14.28
C GLU A 65 -7.25 -20.09 -12.93
N GLU A 66 -7.21 -18.77 -12.71
CA GLU A 66 -6.81 -18.19 -11.43
C GLU A 66 -7.81 -18.56 -10.33
N ASP A 67 -9.11 -18.52 -10.60
CA ASP A 67 -10.16 -18.92 -9.65
C ASP A 67 -10.11 -20.40 -9.30
N GLU A 68 -10.00 -21.28 -10.30
CA GLU A 68 -9.89 -22.73 -10.10
C GLU A 68 -8.66 -23.07 -9.25
N LYS A 69 -7.53 -22.43 -9.55
CA LYS A 69 -6.28 -22.58 -8.78
C LYS A 69 -6.43 -22.07 -7.35
N LEU A 70 -7.05 -20.90 -7.16
CA LEU A 70 -7.31 -20.30 -5.85
C LEU A 70 -8.16 -21.25 -4.98
N LEU A 71 -9.29 -21.74 -5.51
CA LEU A 71 -10.19 -22.64 -4.79
C LEU A 71 -9.51 -23.96 -4.43
N HIS A 72 -8.75 -24.53 -5.37
CA HIS A 72 -8.01 -25.77 -5.15
C HIS A 72 -6.97 -25.60 -4.03
N LEU A 73 -6.15 -24.56 -4.09
CA LEU A 73 -5.11 -24.29 -3.10
C LEU A 73 -5.69 -23.90 -1.74
N ALA A 74 -6.79 -23.13 -1.69
CA ALA A 74 -7.46 -22.79 -0.44
C ALA A 74 -8.03 -24.02 0.28
N LYS A 75 -8.46 -25.04 -0.49
CA LYS A 75 -8.90 -26.33 0.07
C LYS A 75 -7.73 -27.15 0.63
N LEU A 76 -6.58 -27.16 -0.05
CA LEU A 76 -5.39 -27.90 0.38
C LEU A 76 -4.63 -27.21 1.52
N LEU A 77 -4.62 -25.89 1.54
CA LEU A 77 -3.86 -25.04 2.47
C LEU A 77 -4.79 -24.05 3.18
N PRO A 78 -5.66 -24.51 4.11
CA PRO A 78 -6.65 -23.66 4.75
C PRO A 78 -6.01 -22.47 5.48
N SER A 79 -6.49 -21.26 5.19
CA SER A 79 -6.02 -20.00 5.80
C SER A 79 -4.54 -19.64 5.58
N GLN A 80 -3.81 -20.35 4.71
CA GLN A 80 -2.40 -20.08 4.44
C GLN A 80 -2.21 -19.12 3.25
N TRP A 81 -2.89 -17.96 3.28
CA TRP A 81 -2.94 -17.03 2.15
C TRP A 81 -1.56 -16.47 1.73
N ARG A 82 -0.61 -16.35 2.68
CA ARG A 82 0.79 -15.98 2.37
C ARG A 82 1.48 -16.99 1.45
N THR A 83 1.09 -18.26 1.52
CA THR A 83 1.61 -19.34 0.68
C THR A 83 0.83 -19.45 -0.63
N VAL A 84 -0.49 -19.30 -0.56
CA VAL A 84 -1.39 -19.43 -1.72
C VAL A 84 -1.18 -18.29 -2.72
N ALA A 85 -1.09 -17.04 -2.26
CA ALA A 85 -1.03 -15.85 -3.12
C ALA A 85 0.12 -15.89 -4.15
N PRO A 86 1.38 -16.17 -3.77
CA PRO A 86 2.47 -16.32 -4.75
C PRO A 86 2.23 -17.43 -5.77
N MET A 87 1.57 -18.53 -5.40
CA MET A 87 1.27 -19.64 -6.31
C MET A 87 0.16 -19.28 -7.32
N VAL A 88 -0.80 -18.47 -6.91
CA VAL A 88 -1.86 -17.93 -7.78
C VAL A 88 -1.33 -16.78 -8.65
N GLY A 89 -0.32 -16.04 -8.18
CA GLY A 89 0.24 -14.88 -8.87
C GLY A 89 -0.58 -13.61 -8.64
N ARG A 90 -1.22 -13.51 -7.46
CA ARG A 90 -1.99 -12.35 -6.97
C ARG A 90 -1.50 -11.97 -5.57
N THR A 91 -1.92 -10.83 -5.05
CA THR A 91 -1.58 -10.43 -3.68
C THR A 91 -2.39 -11.21 -2.64
N LEU A 92 -1.93 -11.21 -1.40
CA LEU A 92 -2.60 -11.90 -0.30
C LEU A 92 -4.03 -11.38 -0.14
N CYS A 93 -4.19 -10.07 -0.14
CA CYS A 93 -5.48 -9.44 0.09
C CYS A 93 -6.44 -9.65 -1.08
N GLU A 94 -5.96 -9.63 -2.32
CA GLU A 94 -6.78 -9.99 -3.48
C GLU A 94 -7.28 -11.44 -3.42
N CYS A 95 -6.42 -12.39 -3.02
CA CYS A 95 -6.82 -13.79 -2.89
C CYS A 95 -7.91 -13.99 -1.84
N ILE A 96 -7.81 -13.33 -0.69
CA ILE A 96 -8.84 -13.40 0.36
C ILE A 96 -10.15 -12.81 -0.15
N ASP A 97 -10.13 -11.58 -0.65
CA ASP A 97 -11.32 -10.88 -1.14
C ASP A 97 -12.00 -11.66 -2.29
N ARG A 98 -11.21 -12.27 -3.18
CA ARG A 98 -11.75 -13.09 -4.28
C ARG A 98 -12.36 -14.39 -3.76
N TYR A 99 -11.69 -15.08 -2.85
CA TYR A 99 -12.18 -16.33 -2.28
C TYR A 99 -13.52 -16.13 -1.55
N GLU A 100 -13.65 -15.08 -0.74
CA GLU A 100 -14.90 -14.72 -0.07
C GLU A 100 -16.03 -14.47 -1.08
N LYS A 101 -15.76 -13.69 -2.14
CA LYS A 101 -16.74 -13.45 -3.22
C LYS A 101 -17.17 -14.73 -3.93
N LEU A 102 -16.26 -15.68 -4.17
CA LEU A 102 -16.59 -16.96 -4.79
C LEU A 102 -17.46 -17.84 -3.88
N LEU A 103 -17.19 -17.83 -2.56
CA LEU A 103 -18.03 -18.51 -1.58
C LEU A 103 -19.41 -17.87 -1.49
N ASP A 104 -19.49 -16.54 -1.43
CA ASP A 104 -20.77 -15.82 -1.38
C ASP A 104 -21.60 -16.10 -2.63
N ALA A 105 -21.00 -16.05 -3.83
CA ALA A 105 -21.68 -16.37 -5.08
C ALA A 105 -22.18 -17.83 -5.14
N ALA A 106 -21.50 -18.75 -4.44
CA ALA A 106 -21.97 -20.14 -4.31
C ALA A 106 -23.13 -20.25 -3.30
N CYS A 107 -23.04 -19.54 -2.17
CA CYS A 107 -24.08 -19.53 -1.12
C CYS A 107 -25.36 -18.82 -1.55
N VAL A 108 -25.31 -17.76 -2.36
CA VAL A 108 -26.51 -17.03 -2.84
C VAL A 108 -27.41 -17.91 -3.72
N ARG A 109 -26.85 -18.96 -4.35
CA ARG A 109 -27.65 -19.96 -5.09
C ARG A 109 -28.48 -20.87 -4.17
N ASP A 110 -28.19 -20.87 -2.87
CA ASP A 110 -28.84 -21.64 -1.81
C ASP A 110 -29.56 -20.63 -0.89
N GLU A 111 -30.82 -20.30 -1.19
CA GLU A 111 -31.57 -19.16 -0.62
C GLU A 111 -31.36 -18.93 0.90
N LYS A 112 -30.50 -17.98 1.27
CA LYS A 112 -30.43 -17.42 2.63
C LYS A 112 -30.34 -15.90 2.61
N TYR A 113 -31.11 -15.29 3.52
CA TYR A 113 -31.19 -13.87 3.83
C TYR A 113 -29.79 -13.23 3.90
N ASN A 114 -29.49 -12.32 2.97
CA ASN A 114 -28.31 -11.47 3.04
C ASN A 114 -28.59 -10.36 4.06
N ASP A 115 -28.20 -10.56 5.33
CA ASP A 115 -28.39 -9.55 6.40
C ASP A 115 -27.62 -8.26 6.06
N PRO A 116 -28.31 -7.15 5.74
CA PRO A 116 -27.66 -5.90 5.36
C PRO A 116 -26.79 -5.29 6.47
N ARG A 117 -26.93 -5.76 7.73
CA ARG A 117 -26.25 -5.21 8.91
C ARG A 117 -24.83 -5.75 9.14
N LYS A 118 -24.29 -6.58 8.24
CA LYS A 118 -22.89 -7.05 8.34
C LYS A 118 -21.85 -5.95 8.07
N LEU A 119 -22.25 -4.87 7.40
CA LEU A 119 -21.40 -3.68 7.29
C LEU A 119 -21.25 -3.08 8.69
N ARG A 120 -20.03 -2.66 9.05
CA ARG A 120 -19.70 -2.07 10.36
C ARG A 120 -19.44 -0.57 10.15
N PRO A 121 -20.48 0.31 10.17
CA PRO A 121 -20.29 1.73 9.92
C PRO A 121 -19.46 2.35 11.06
N GLY A 122 -18.46 3.15 10.70
CA GLY A 122 -17.59 3.85 11.66
C GLY A 122 -16.35 3.07 12.12
N GLU A 123 -16.16 1.82 11.67
CA GLU A 123 -14.93 1.09 11.94
C GLU A 123 -13.80 1.45 10.95
N ILE A 124 -12.56 1.45 11.45
CA ILE A 124 -11.37 1.65 10.63
C ILE A 124 -11.11 0.38 9.80
N ASP A 125 -10.96 0.52 8.48
CA ASP A 125 -10.58 -0.60 7.60
C ASP A 125 -9.29 -1.26 8.14
N PRO A 126 -9.29 -2.59 8.38
CA PRO A 126 -8.11 -3.30 8.87
C PRO A 126 -6.98 -3.38 7.83
N ASN A 127 -7.26 -3.15 6.55
CA ASN A 127 -6.31 -3.30 5.45
C ASN A 127 -6.41 -2.17 4.39
N PRO A 128 -6.15 -0.91 4.78
CA PRO A 128 -6.19 0.23 3.86
C PRO A 128 -5.07 0.17 2.80
N GLU A 129 -3.99 -0.57 3.04
CA GLU A 129 -2.86 -0.69 2.13
C GLU A 129 -3.19 -1.38 0.81
N ALA A 130 -4.24 -2.21 0.75
CA ALA A 130 -4.67 -2.90 -0.48
C ALA A 130 -5.78 -2.16 -1.25
N LYS A 131 -6.20 -0.96 -0.80
CA LYS A 131 -7.29 -0.20 -1.44
C LYS A 131 -6.76 0.86 -2.41
N PRO A 132 -7.51 1.27 -3.44
CA PRO A 132 -7.14 2.41 -4.28
C PRO A 132 -6.81 3.66 -3.44
N ALA A 133 -5.83 4.44 -3.89
CA ALA A 133 -5.55 5.73 -3.28
C ALA A 133 -6.69 6.72 -3.54
N ARG A 134 -6.94 7.59 -2.56
CA ARG A 134 -7.87 8.71 -2.71
C ARG A 134 -7.22 9.77 -3.61
N PRO A 135 -7.98 10.37 -4.56
CA PRO A 135 -7.54 11.55 -5.28
C PRO A 135 -7.13 12.67 -4.31
N ASP A 136 -6.13 13.46 -4.73
CA ASP A 136 -5.66 14.60 -3.97
C ASP A 136 -6.74 15.70 -3.92
N ALA A 137 -6.81 16.43 -2.81
CA ALA A 137 -7.73 17.55 -2.70
C ALA A 137 -7.27 18.69 -3.64
N VAL A 138 -8.23 19.41 -4.23
CA VAL A 138 -7.92 20.57 -5.09
C VAL A 138 -7.17 21.64 -4.29
N ASP A 139 -7.58 21.86 -3.05
CA ASP A 139 -6.85 22.69 -2.09
C ASP A 139 -6.18 21.76 -1.06
N MET A 140 -4.90 21.46 -1.28
CA MET A 140 -4.08 20.69 -0.35
C MET A 140 -3.87 21.47 0.94
N ASP A 141 -3.93 20.80 2.08
CA ASP A 141 -3.61 21.45 3.35
C ASP A 141 -2.10 21.75 3.48
N ASP A 142 -1.74 22.55 4.47
CA ASP A 142 -0.34 22.96 4.68
C ASP A 142 0.56 21.77 5.01
N ASP A 143 0.03 20.76 5.70
CA ASP A 143 0.76 19.53 6.04
C ASP A 143 1.13 18.73 4.76
N GLU A 144 0.21 18.59 3.81
CA GLU A 144 0.42 17.92 2.52
C GLU A 144 1.42 18.70 1.64
N LYS A 145 1.28 20.03 1.60
CA LYS A 145 2.21 20.91 0.86
C LYS A 145 3.62 20.85 1.44
N GLU A 146 3.76 20.87 2.76
CA GLU A 146 5.04 20.75 3.46
C GLU A 146 5.68 19.38 3.20
N MET A 147 4.89 18.30 3.33
CA MET A 147 5.35 16.94 3.03
C MET A 147 5.88 16.80 1.60
N LEU A 148 5.18 17.35 0.61
CA LEU A 148 5.62 17.36 -0.79
C LEU A 148 6.94 18.13 -0.98
N SER A 149 7.04 19.31 -0.37
CA SER A 149 8.24 20.14 -0.42
C SER A 149 9.45 19.44 0.20
N GLU A 150 9.27 18.85 1.38
CA GLU A 150 10.32 18.09 2.08
C GLU A 150 10.74 16.87 1.26
N ALA A 151 9.77 16.11 0.73
CA ALA A 151 10.03 14.95 -0.11
C ALA A 151 10.86 15.33 -1.33
N ARG A 152 10.48 16.39 -2.04
CA ARG A 152 11.23 16.90 -3.20
C ARG A 152 12.67 17.26 -2.85
N ALA A 153 12.88 17.99 -1.75
CA ALA A 153 14.22 18.40 -1.31
C ALA A 153 15.10 17.20 -0.92
N ARG A 154 14.54 16.21 -0.21
CA ARG A 154 15.28 15.03 0.25
C ARG A 154 15.54 14.03 -0.87
N LEU A 155 14.65 13.94 -1.85
CA LEU A 155 14.81 13.07 -3.01
C LEU A 155 15.77 13.66 -4.06
N SER A 156 15.91 14.98 -4.17
CA SER A 156 16.92 15.61 -5.04
C SER A 156 18.33 15.61 -4.44
N ASN A 157 18.47 15.61 -3.11
CA ASN A 157 19.80 15.69 -2.49
C ASN A 157 20.59 14.37 -2.60
N THR A 158 21.75 14.40 -3.27
CA THR A 158 22.69 13.28 -3.42
C THR A 158 23.96 13.41 -2.57
N ARG A 159 24.21 14.58 -1.95
CA ARG A 159 25.44 14.84 -1.17
C ARG A 159 25.23 14.56 0.32
N GLY A 160 26.12 13.75 0.90
CA GLY A 160 26.23 13.55 2.35
C GLY A 160 26.90 14.72 3.07
N LYS A 161 26.89 14.71 4.41
CA LYS A 161 27.46 15.79 5.24
C LYS A 161 28.93 16.14 4.90
N LYS A 162 29.74 15.16 4.47
CA LYS A 162 31.14 15.39 4.06
C LYS A 162 31.24 16.12 2.71
N GLY A 163 30.36 15.79 1.77
CA GLY A 163 30.30 16.46 0.47
C GLY A 163 29.85 17.91 0.55
N LYS A 164 29.08 18.34 1.57
CA LYS A 164 28.66 19.76 1.72
C LYS A 164 29.75 20.69 2.27
N LYS A 165 30.78 20.15 2.93
CA LYS A 165 31.88 20.95 3.53
C LYS A 165 32.98 21.33 2.54
N GLU A 166 33.01 20.71 1.35
CA GLU A 166 33.92 21.02 0.26
C GLU A 166 33.15 21.83 -0.80
N GLY A 167 32.93 23.12 -0.50
CA GLY A 167 32.54 24.17 -1.44
C GLY A 167 33.72 25.13 -1.59
N PRO A 168 33.88 25.80 -2.75
CA PRO A 168 35.19 26.18 -3.28
C PRO A 168 35.89 27.17 -2.37
N GLY A 169 37.11 26.80 -1.94
CA GLY A 169 38.07 27.76 -1.45
C GLY A 169 38.38 28.74 -2.57
N GLU A 170 38.03 29.99 -2.33
CA GLU A 170 38.40 31.18 -3.08
C GLU A 170 39.93 31.17 -3.23
N ALA A 171 40.41 31.02 -4.47
CA ALA A 171 41.80 31.19 -4.82
C ALA A 171 41.98 32.67 -5.21
N ASP A 172 42.64 33.42 -4.33
CA ASP A 172 43.24 34.73 -4.58
C ASP A 172 44.20 34.72 -5.78
#